data_AF-A0A971PJJ2-F1
#
_entry.id   AF-A0A971PJJ2-F1
#
_cell.length_a   1.000
_cell.length_b   1.000
_cell.length_c   1.000
_cell.angle_alpha   90.00
_cell.angle_beta   90.00
_cell.angle_gamma   90.00
#
_symmetry.space_group_name_H-M   'P 1'
#
loop_
_entity.id
_entity.type
_entity.pdbx_description
1 polymer ?
#
loop_
_entity_poly.entity_id
_entity_poly.type
_entity_poly.pdbx_seq_one_letter_code
_entity_poly.pdbx_strand_id
1 'polypeptide(L)'
;MKKSDSRGWRAPAWIAGLVLVLGLGFYFFVMPLLAKRAVFRARVTELGDEISAAQGLHQKLEKERRMLEENDPVFLEKYARDNFGWAREGEIVYKLEKAK
;
A
#
# COMPACT_ATOMS: atom_id res chain seq x y z
N MET A 1 -63.00 11.54 -44.38
CA MET A 1 -62.30 10.63 -43.45
C MET A 1 -60.80 10.69 -43.71
N LYS A 2 -60.03 11.41 -42.89
CA LYS A 2 -58.55 11.37 -42.95
C LYS A 2 -58.07 10.37 -41.90
N LYS A 3 -57.58 9.21 -42.35
CA LYS A 3 -56.87 8.25 -41.49
C LYS A 3 -55.53 8.88 -41.10
N SER A 4 -55.39 9.20 -39.82
CA SER A 4 -54.11 9.57 -39.21
C SER A 4 -53.22 8.33 -39.23
N ASP A 5 -52.21 8.34 -40.10
CA ASP A 5 -51.21 7.28 -40.20
C ASP A 5 -50.21 7.47 -39.04
N SER A 6 -50.56 6.91 -37.88
CA SER A 6 -49.74 6.93 -36.66
C SER A 6 -48.56 5.93 -36.76
N ARG A 7 -47.80 5.98 -37.86
CA ARG A 7 -46.72 5.03 -38.17
C ARG A 7 -45.31 5.61 -38.02
N GLY A 8 -45.18 6.87 -37.58
CA GLY A 8 -43.90 7.56 -37.40
C GLY A 8 -43.33 7.56 -35.97
N TRP A 9 -44.12 7.23 -34.93
CA TRP A 9 -43.68 7.40 -33.53
C TRP A 9 -42.96 6.17 -32.94
N ARG A 10 -43.05 4.98 -33.57
CA ARG A 10 -42.46 3.75 -33.03
C ARG A 10 -41.01 3.52 -33.48
N ALA A 11 -40.61 4.12 -34.60
CA ALA A 11 -39.24 4.05 -35.12
C ALA A 11 -38.16 4.68 -34.20
N PRO A 12 -38.38 5.83 -33.53
CA PRO A 12 -37.39 6.38 -32.60
C PRO A 12 -37.32 5.66 -31.24
N ALA A 13 -38.36 4.92 -30.85
CA ALA A 13 -38.45 4.31 -29.52
C ALA A 13 -37.44 3.16 -29.34
N TRP A 14 -37.21 2.34 -30.38
CA TRP A 14 -36.22 1.27 -30.32
C TRP A 14 -34.80 1.79 -30.34
N ILE A 15 -34.55 2.90 -31.04
CA ILE A 15 -33.24 3.57 -31.05
C ILE A 15 -32.93 4.12 -29.65
N ALA A 16 -33.91 4.78 -29.01
CA ALA A 16 -33.77 5.27 -27.64
C ALA A 16 -33.51 4.12 -26.65
N GLY A 17 -34.24 3.00 -26.78
CA GLY A 17 -34.00 1.80 -25.97
C GLY A 17 -32.60 1.21 -26.19
N LEU A 18 -32.13 1.15 -27.43
CA LEU A 18 -30.81 0.60 -27.77
C LEU A 18 -29.67 1.48 -27.25
N VAL A 19 -29.82 2.81 -27.33
CA VAL A 19 -28.88 3.76 -26.73
C VAL A 19 -28.87 3.63 -25.20
N LEU A 20 -30.04 3.45 -24.58
CA LEU A 20 -30.15 3.29 -23.13
C LEU A 20 -29.48 1.99 -22.66
N VAL A 21 -29.68 0.88 -23.37
CA VAL A 21 -29.03 -0.41 -23.09
C VAL A 21 -27.51 -0.32 -23.30
N LEU A 22 -27.05 0.34 -24.36
CA LEU A 22 -25.62 0.56 -24.58
C LEU A 22 -25.00 1.46 -23.50
N GLY A 23 -25.70 2.51 -23.09
CA GLY A 23 -25.25 3.40 -22.01
C GLY A 23 -25.18 2.70 -20.66
N LEU A 24 -26.20 1.89 -20.32
CA LEU A 24 -26.20 1.05 -19.12
C LEU A 24 -25.11 -0.01 -19.18
N GLY A 25 -24.93 -0.67 -20.32
CA GLY A 25 -23.85 -1.64 -20.52
C GLY A 25 -22.48 -0.98 -20.31
N PHE A 26 -22.25 0.19 -20.90
CA PHE A 26 -21.03 0.96 -20.70
C PHE A 26 -20.83 1.34 -19.23
N TYR A 27 -21.87 1.83 -18.56
CA TYR A 27 -21.81 2.19 -17.14
C TYR A 27 -21.49 1.00 -16.23
N PHE A 28 -22.14 -0.14 -16.43
CA PHE A 28 -21.94 -1.32 -15.58
C PHE A 28 -20.65 -2.09 -15.90
N PHE A 29 -20.13 -2.04 -17.13
CA PHE A 29 -18.90 -2.76 -17.50
C PHE A 29 -17.63 -1.90 -17.43
N VAL A 30 -17.66 -0.66 -17.93
CA VAL A 30 -16.45 0.16 -18.10
C VAL A 30 -16.09 0.90 -16.83
N MET A 31 -17.07 1.41 -16.09
CA MET A 31 -16.87 2.14 -14.84
C MET A 31 -16.13 1.30 -13.76
N PRO A 32 -16.53 0.04 -13.46
CA PRO A 32 -15.78 -0.77 -12.50
C PRO A 32 -14.41 -1.19 -13.01
N LEU A 33 -14.20 -1.30 -14.33
CA LEU A 33 -12.89 -1.61 -14.90
C LEU A 33 -11.89 -0.47 -14.69
N LEU A 34 -12.35 0.79 -14.83
CA LEU A 34 -11.55 1.98 -14.55
C LEU A 34 -11.25 2.13 -13.06
N ALA A 35 -12.24 1.90 -12.19
CA ALA A 35 -12.06 1.92 -10.74
C ALA A 35 -11.03 0.88 -10.29
N LYS A 36 -11.09 -0.34 -10.84
CA LYS A 36 -10.12 -1.40 -10.55
C LYS A 36 -8.69 -1.00 -10.94
N ARG A 37 -8.48 -0.32 -12.07
CA ARG A 37 -7.14 0.13 -12.48
C ARG A 37 -6.51 1.12 -11.50
N ALA A 38 -7.28 2.02 -10.90
CA ALA A 38 -6.78 2.93 -9.88
C ALA A 38 -6.35 2.18 -8.62
N VAL A 39 -7.19 1.24 -8.15
CA VAL A 39 -6.88 0.40 -6.98
C VAL A 39 -5.66 -0.49 -7.22
N PHE A 40 -5.53 -1.08 -8.41
CA PHE A 40 -4.36 -1.91 -8.73
C PHE A 40 -3.06 -1.10 -8.79
N ARG A 41 -3.08 0.16 -9.27
CA ARG A 41 -1.89 1.01 -9.22
C ARG A 41 -1.51 1.38 -7.80
N ALA A 42 -2.48 1.76 -6.96
CA ALA A 42 -2.24 2.07 -5.55
C ALA A 42 -1.66 0.85 -4.81
N ARG A 43 -2.13 -0.36 -5.13
CA ARG A 43 -1.61 -1.58 -4.54
C ARG A 43 -0.18 -1.89 -4.98
N VAL A 44 0.16 -1.64 -6.24
CA VAL A 44 1.54 -1.84 -6.74
C VAL A 44 2.51 -0.87 -6.07
N THR A 45 2.10 0.39 -5.85
CA THR A 45 2.94 1.36 -5.12
C THR A 45 3.10 0.97 -3.66
N GLU A 46 2.03 0.57 -2.98
CA GLU A 46 2.06 0.09 -1.59
C GLU A 46 2.97 -1.13 -1.42
N LEU A 47 2.84 -2.14 -2.29
CA LEU A 47 3.73 -3.31 -2.25
C LEU A 47 5.18 -2.94 -2.57
N GLY A 48 5.42 -1.98 -3.47
CA GLY A 48 6.77 -1.47 -3.75
C GLY A 48 7.40 -0.82 -2.52
N ASP A 49 6.62 -0.01 -1.80
CA ASP A 49 7.05 0.65 -0.57
C ASP A 49 7.34 -0.38 0.53
N GLU A 50 6.47 -1.39 0.72
CA GLU A 50 6.70 -2.48 1.66
C GLU A 50 7.98 -3.26 1.36
N ILE A 51 8.23 -3.60 0.08
CA ILE A 51 9.45 -4.29 -0.34
C ILE A 51 10.68 -3.43 -0.05
N SER A 52 10.62 -2.13 -0.35
CA SER A 52 11.75 -1.22 -0.11
C SER A 52 12.06 -1.07 1.39
N ALA A 53 11.03 -0.98 2.23
CA ALA A 53 11.16 -0.91 3.68
C ALA A 53 11.74 -2.22 4.25
N ALA A 54 11.24 -3.36 3.79
CA ALA A 54 11.74 -4.67 4.20
C ALA A 54 13.20 -4.90 3.78
N GLN A 55 13.59 -4.47 2.57
CA GLN A 55 14.98 -4.55 2.13
C GLN A 55 15.90 -3.64 2.94
N GLY A 56 15.46 -2.42 3.27
CA GLY A 56 16.22 -1.51 4.13
C GLY A 56 16.45 -2.08 5.53
N LEU A 57 15.41 -2.68 6.11
CA LEU A 57 15.50 -3.42 7.38
C LEU A 57 16.47 -4.60 7.26
N HIS A 58 16.33 -5.43 6.23
CA HIS A 58 17.21 -6.58 6.03
C HIS A 58 18.69 -6.18 5.97
N GLN A 59 19.03 -5.16 5.17
CA GLN A 59 20.41 -4.67 5.08
C GLN A 59 20.94 -4.12 6.41
N LYS A 60 20.07 -3.47 7.20
CA LYS A 60 20.45 -2.98 8.53
C LYS A 60 20.73 -4.14 9.49
N LEU A 61 19.83 -5.12 9.56
CA LEU A 61 20.01 -6.30 10.41
C LEU A 61 21.22 -7.14 9.98
N GLU A 62 21.49 -7.24 8.68
CA GLU A 62 22.65 -7.97 8.18
C GLU A 62 23.96 -7.29 8.56
N LYS A 63 24.02 -5.95 8.52
CA LYS A 63 25.15 -5.18 9.04
C LYS A 63 25.33 -5.37 10.54
N GLU A 64 24.26 -5.29 11.32
CA GLU A 64 24.31 -5.52 12.77
C GLU A 64 24.82 -6.93 13.07
N ARG A 65 24.26 -7.97 12.42
CA ARG A 65 24.72 -9.37 12.55
C ARG A 65 26.21 -9.49 12.24
N ARG A 66 26.68 -8.86 11.17
CA ARG A 66 28.09 -8.91 10.77
C ARG A 66 29.01 -8.26 11.80
N MET A 67 28.61 -7.10 12.36
CA MET A 67 29.36 -6.42 13.43
C MET A 67 29.41 -7.27 14.71
N LEU A 68 28.35 -8.02 15.01
CA LEU A 68 28.32 -9.01 16.09
C LEU A 68 29.26 -10.20 15.83
N GLU A 69 29.26 -10.75 14.61
CA GLU A 69 30.10 -11.90 14.23
C GLU A 69 31.60 -11.56 14.16
N GLU A 70 31.94 -10.37 13.68
CA GLU A 70 33.31 -9.88 13.61
C GLU A 70 33.88 -9.51 15.01
N ASN A 71 33.09 -9.69 16.08
CA ASN A 71 33.43 -9.39 17.48
C ASN A 71 33.97 -7.96 17.66
N ASP A 72 33.38 -6.97 16.98
CA ASP A 72 33.76 -5.57 17.18
C ASP A 72 33.48 -5.17 18.64
N PRO A 73 34.52 -4.90 19.45
CA PRO A 73 34.37 -4.65 20.87
C PRO A 73 33.55 -3.38 21.16
N VAL A 74 33.55 -2.40 20.24
CA VAL A 74 32.80 -1.15 20.41
C VAL A 74 31.31 -1.39 20.19
N PHE A 75 30.95 -2.19 19.19
CA PHE A 75 29.56 -2.54 18.91
C PHE A 75 28.96 -3.41 20.01
N LEU A 76 29.71 -4.41 20.48
CA LEU A 76 29.28 -5.30 21.57
C LEU A 76 29.05 -4.55 22.88
N GLU A 77 29.94 -3.63 23.25
CA GLU A 77 29.76 -2.81 24.45
C GLU A 77 28.51 -1.93 24.36
N LYS A 78 28.33 -1.26 23.21
CA LYS A 78 27.14 -0.44 22.97
C LYS A 78 25.86 -1.27 23.01
N TYR A 79 25.85 -2.42 22.34
CA TYR A 79 24.70 -3.32 22.31
C TYR A 79 24.38 -3.88 23.70
N ALA A 80 25.40 -4.20 24.49
CA ALA A 80 25.25 -4.70 25.86
C ALA A 80 24.69 -3.63 26.81
N ARG A 81 25.16 -2.38 26.66
CA ARG A 81 24.66 -1.24 27.44
C ARG A 81 23.21 -0.90 27.08
N ASP A 82 22.88 -0.87 25.79
CA ASP A 82 21.55 -0.48 25.30
C ASP A 82 20.47 -1.55 25.57
N ASN A 83 20.78 -2.83 25.35
CA ASN A 83 19.79 -3.92 25.45
C ASN A 83 19.75 -4.60 26.82
N PHE A 84 20.92 -4.77 27.47
CA PHE A 84 21.02 -5.51 28.73
C PHE A 84 21.34 -4.63 29.94
N GLY A 85 21.64 -3.33 29.72
CA GLY A 85 22.03 -2.42 30.79
C GLY A 85 23.38 -2.78 31.43
N TRP A 86 24.20 -3.58 30.73
CA TRP A 86 25.49 -4.02 31.23
C TRP A 86 26.53 -2.89 31.14
N ALA A 87 27.43 -2.87 32.12
CA ALA A 87 28.53 -1.94 32.22
C ALA A 87 29.82 -2.73 32.52
N ARG A 88 30.98 -2.14 32.22
CA ARG A 88 32.25 -2.74 32.67
C ARG A 88 32.29 -2.77 34.20
N GLU A 89 33.01 -3.74 34.77
CA GLU A 89 33.24 -3.77 36.20
C GLU A 89 33.85 -2.44 36.67
N GLY A 90 33.14 -1.74 37.57
CA GLY A 90 33.52 -0.42 38.08
C GLY A 90 32.83 0.79 37.43
N GLU A 91 32.07 0.62 36.35
CA GLU A 91 31.25 1.70 35.77
C GLU A 91 29.83 1.72 36.37
N ILE A 92 29.31 2.92 36.66
CA ILE A 92 27.92 3.14 37.09
C ILE A 92 27.13 3.72 35.92
N VAL A 93 26.17 2.96 35.38
CA VAL A 93 25.28 3.42 34.30
C VAL A 93 24.02 4.06 34.90
N TYR A 94 23.83 5.35 34.66
CA TYR A 94 22.62 6.08 35.07
C TYR A 94 21.57 6.02 33.95
N LYS A 95 20.47 5.29 34.19
CA LYS A 95 19.30 5.31 33.30
C LYS A 95 18.33 6.38 33.80
N LEU A 96 18.31 7.53 33.14
CA LEU A 96 17.41 8.63 33.48
C LEU A 96 16.02 8.32 32.92
N GLU A 97 15.14 7.75 33.75
CA GLU A 97 13.71 7.69 33.42
C GLU A 97 13.04 9.03 33.75
N LYS A 98 12.30 9.57 32.78
CA LYS A 98 11.58 10.83 32.95
C LYS A 98 10.42 10.58 33.92
N ALA A 99 10.45 11.21 35.08
CA ALA A 99 9.33 11.15 36.03
C ALA A 99 8.05 11.66 35.34
N LYS A 100 6.98 10.87 35.44
CA LYS A 100 5.69 11.09 34.80
C LYS A 100 4.86 12.14 35.54
#